data_AF-A0A6P2BZQ0-F1
#
_entry.id   AF-A0A6P2BZQ0-F1
#
_cell.length_a   1.000
_cell.length_b   1.000
_cell.length_c   1.000
_cell.angle_alpha   90.00
_cell.angle_beta   90.00
_cell.angle_gamma   90.00
#
_symmetry.space_group_name_H-M   'P 1'
#
loop_
_entity.id
_entity.type
_entity.pdbx_description
1 polymer ?
#
loop_
_entity_poly.entity_id
_entity_poly.type
_entity_poly.pdbx_seq_one_letter_code
_entity_poly.pdbx_strand_id
1 'polypeptide(L)'
;MIVLDAADLAVIAARTLGISTDAALAVMDIPAAQAALDDAQPHAGRPGGALSDRDAAAAAGVSMVHALLCYRPFPREGRQVAVCAGLQLLSLNGWQADLNPPATAAVVIDALAAGQLTAGDAAAWLAQRLIPAPRAHRAPRLRRAGRTPAAARRPIKAVAAALATAMVGAGALLATACSTAPDMSPATPHHPAPTSQVIARK
;
A
#
# COMPACT_ATOMS: atom_id res chain seq x y z
N MET A 1 15.85 -9.32 15.41
CA MET A 1 14.98 -8.84 14.32
C MET A 1 14.56 -10.07 13.53
N ILE A 2 13.25 -10.24 13.29
CA ILE A 2 12.76 -11.31 12.40
C ILE A 2 12.61 -10.72 11.01
N VAL A 3 13.23 -11.36 10.02
CA VAL A 3 13.16 -11.00 8.60
C VAL A 3 12.21 -11.96 7.90
N LEU A 4 11.53 -11.47 6.86
CA LEU A 4 10.72 -12.29 5.96
C LEU A 4 11.61 -12.80 4.83
N ASP A 5 11.45 -14.07 4.47
CA ASP A 5 12.05 -14.63 3.26
C ASP A 5 11.03 -14.80 2.12
N ALA A 6 11.48 -15.30 0.97
CA ALA A 6 10.62 -15.53 -0.19
C ALA A 6 9.55 -16.62 0.08
N ALA A 7 9.83 -17.59 0.95
CA ALA A 7 8.87 -18.63 1.31
C ALA A 7 7.77 -18.07 2.21
N ASP A 8 8.12 -17.19 3.16
CA ASP A 8 7.15 -16.43 3.95
C ASP A 8 6.25 -15.59 3.05
N LEU A 9 6.83 -14.93 2.04
CA LEU A 9 6.07 -14.13 1.07
C LEU A 9 5.07 -14.99 0.27
N ALA A 10 5.45 -16.19 -0.15
CA ALA A 10 4.55 -17.13 -0.81
C ALA A 10 3.41 -17.60 0.11
N VAL A 11 3.69 -17.85 1.39
CA VAL A 11 2.66 -18.20 2.38
C VAL A 11 1.70 -17.03 2.63
N ILE A 12 2.22 -15.81 2.71
CA ILE A 12 1.42 -14.58 2.85
C ILE A 12 0.55 -14.38 1.61
N ALA A 13 1.09 -14.57 0.41
CA ALA A 13 0.35 -14.48 -0.84
C ALA A 13 -0.76 -15.54 -0.89
N ALA A 14 -0.44 -16.81 -0.65
CA ALA A 14 -1.44 -17.89 -0.62
C ALA A 14 -2.62 -17.58 0.30
N ARG A 15 -2.34 -17.06 1.51
CA ARG A 15 -3.37 -16.72 2.48
C ARG A 15 -4.18 -15.47 2.11
N THR A 16 -3.52 -14.49 1.51
CA THR A 16 -4.15 -13.22 1.09
C THR A 16 -5.06 -13.45 -0.13
N LEU A 17 -4.59 -14.24 -1.09
CA LEU A 17 -5.27 -14.48 -2.36
C LEU A 17 -6.25 -15.68 -2.28
N GLY A 18 -6.19 -16.46 -1.20
CA GLY A 18 -7.05 -17.63 -1.02
C GLY A 18 -6.67 -18.82 -1.91
N ILE A 19 -5.43 -18.87 -2.38
CA ILE A 19 -4.87 -19.94 -3.24
C ILE A 19 -3.94 -20.86 -2.43
N SER A 20 -3.53 -21.99 -3.02
CA SER A 20 -2.52 -22.86 -2.41
C SER A 20 -1.14 -22.19 -2.41
N THR A 21 -0.28 -22.57 -1.48
CA THR A 21 1.12 -22.09 -1.46
C THR A 21 1.88 -22.48 -2.71
N ASP A 22 1.59 -23.66 -3.28
CA ASP A 22 2.15 -24.12 -4.56
C ASP A 22 1.73 -23.20 -5.72
N ALA A 23 0.45 -22.83 -5.80
CA ALA A 23 -0.03 -21.88 -6.80
C ALA A 23 0.56 -20.48 -6.61
N ALA A 24 0.77 -20.04 -5.36
CA ALA A 24 1.44 -18.78 -5.09
C ALA A 24 2.90 -18.79 -5.56
N LEU A 25 3.64 -19.88 -5.29
CA LEU A 25 5.02 -20.04 -5.77
C LEU A 25 5.11 -20.08 -7.30
N ALA A 26 4.14 -20.72 -7.97
CA ALA A 26 4.11 -20.81 -9.43
C ALA A 26 3.89 -19.45 -10.12
N VAL A 27 3.25 -18.49 -9.43
CA VAL A 27 2.94 -17.14 -9.96
C VAL A 27 3.96 -16.10 -9.47
N MET A 28 4.69 -16.38 -8.39
CA MET A 28 5.68 -15.47 -7.81
C MET A 28 6.93 -15.36 -8.69
N ASP A 29 7.30 -14.15 -9.05
CA ASP A 29 8.62 -13.86 -9.60
C ASP A 29 9.65 -13.91 -8.46
N ILE A 30 10.33 -15.06 -8.33
CA ILE A 30 11.29 -15.31 -7.24
C ILE A 30 12.46 -14.32 -7.26
N PRO A 31 13.13 -14.03 -8.41
CA PRO A 31 14.14 -12.99 -8.49
C PRO A 31 13.65 -11.61 -8.05
N ALA A 32 12.46 -11.19 -8.50
CA ALA A 32 11.90 -9.90 -8.10
C ALA A 32 11.56 -9.86 -6.60
N ALA A 33 11.09 -10.98 -6.03
CA ALA A 33 10.84 -11.10 -4.60
C ALA A 33 12.12 -10.96 -3.79
N GLN A 34 13.21 -11.62 -4.21
CA GLN A 34 14.50 -11.52 -3.54
C GLN A 34 15.06 -10.10 -3.61
N ALA A 35 15.06 -9.47 -4.80
CA ALA A 35 15.50 -8.09 -4.96
C ALA A 35 14.70 -7.12 -4.09
N ALA A 36 13.38 -7.31 -4.00
CA ALA A 36 12.53 -6.50 -3.13
C ALA A 36 12.86 -6.69 -1.65
N LEU A 37 13.11 -7.93 -1.22
CA LEU A 37 13.44 -8.23 0.18
C LEU A 37 14.82 -7.66 0.55
N ASP A 38 15.79 -7.75 -0.35
CA ASP A 38 17.14 -7.20 -0.16
C ASP A 38 17.10 -5.67 -0.09
N ASP A 39 16.33 -5.00 -0.95
CA ASP A 39 16.13 -3.55 -0.92
C ASP A 39 15.37 -3.09 0.34
N ALA A 40 14.39 -3.89 0.78
CA ALA A 40 13.61 -3.62 1.98
C ALA A 40 14.34 -3.90 3.30
N GLN A 41 15.50 -4.59 3.27
CA GLN A 41 16.27 -4.85 4.48
C GLN A 41 16.65 -3.50 5.09
N PRO A 42 16.18 -3.19 6.32
CA PRO A 42 16.55 -1.94 6.96
C PRO A 42 18.06 -1.90 7.08
N HIS A 43 18.69 -0.92 6.44
CA HIS A 43 20.12 -0.61 6.57
C HIS A 43 20.43 -0.01 7.96
N ALA A 44 19.79 -0.55 9.01
CA ALA A 44 20.03 -0.17 10.37
C ALA A 44 21.42 -0.68 10.75
N GLY A 45 22.36 0.25 10.90
CA GLY A 45 23.77 0.03 11.23
C GLY A 45 24.05 -0.59 12.60
N ARG A 46 23.28 -1.60 13.03
CA ARG A 46 23.65 -2.44 14.16
C ARG A 46 23.04 -3.85 14.07
N PRO A 47 23.86 -4.91 13.91
CA PRO A 47 23.37 -6.27 14.06
C PRO A 47 22.83 -6.45 15.49
N GLY A 48 21.57 -6.88 15.61
CA GLY A 48 20.94 -7.19 16.89
C GLY A 48 20.03 -6.10 17.48
N GLY A 49 19.89 -4.93 16.84
CA GLY A 49 18.86 -3.97 17.22
C GLY A 49 17.48 -4.55 16.91
N ALA A 50 16.72 -4.97 17.93
CA ALA A 50 15.29 -5.14 17.74
C ALA A 50 14.72 -3.79 17.23
N LEU A 51 13.70 -3.83 16.37
CA LEU A 51 12.86 -2.67 16.03
C LEU A 51 12.14 -2.21 17.30
N SER A 52 12.92 -1.67 18.24
CA SER A 52 12.49 -1.28 19.58
C SER A 52 11.96 0.14 19.54
N ASP A 53 12.43 0.89 18.55
CA ASP A 53 11.93 2.20 18.22
C ASP A 53 10.77 2.12 17.23
N ARG A 54 9.76 2.95 17.47
CA ARG A 54 8.53 3.04 16.68
C ARG A 54 8.81 3.58 15.29
N ASP A 55 9.69 4.57 15.17
CA ASP A 55 9.99 5.20 13.88
C ASP A 55 10.79 4.26 12.99
N ALA A 56 11.77 3.55 13.58
CA ALA A 56 12.45 2.45 12.90
C ALA A 56 11.47 1.34 12.46
N ALA A 57 10.49 0.98 13.31
CA ALA A 57 9.46 0.01 12.98
C ALA A 57 8.60 0.44 11.78
N ALA A 58 8.13 1.69 11.81
CA ALA A 58 7.35 2.25 10.73
C ALA A 58 8.14 2.33 9.42
N ALA A 59 9.40 2.79 9.47
CA ALA A 59 10.28 2.85 8.32
C ALA A 59 10.47 1.47 7.68
N ALA A 60 10.80 0.43 8.48
CA ALA A 60 10.96 -0.92 7.96
C ALA A 60 9.68 -1.48 7.33
N GLY A 61 8.52 -1.23 7.96
CA GLY A 61 7.23 -1.63 7.42
C GLY A 61 6.91 -0.97 6.08
N VAL A 62 7.15 0.34 5.95
CA VAL A 62 6.90 1.10 4.72
C VAL A 62 7.91 0.78 3.63
N SER A 63 9.20 0.64 3.95
CA SER A 63 10.23 0.21 2.99
C SER A 63 9.90 -1.16 2.39
N MET A 64 9.42 -2.11 3.21
CA MET A 64 8.95 -3.40 2.73
C MET A 64 7.79 -3.29 1.74
N VAL A 65 6.77 -2.49 2.08
CA VAL A 65 5.63 -2.26 1.18
C VAL A 65 6.08 -1.58 -0.12
N HIS A 66 6.93 -0.56 -0.02
CA HIS A 66 7.44 0.20 -1.15
C HIS A 66 8.25 -0.69 -2.11
N ALA A 67 9.23 -1.45 -1.60
CA ALA A 67 10.03 -2.35 -2.41
C ALA A 67 9.17 -3.39 -3.15
N LEU A 68 8.21 -4.02 -2.47
CA LEU A 68 7.30 -4.99 -3.10
C LEU A 68 6.40 -4.35 -4.16
N LEU A 69 6.04 -3.06 -4.03
CA LEU A 69 5.29 -2.32 -5.05
C LEU A 69 6.15 -1.93 -6.26
N CYS A 70 7.44 -1.66 -6.05
CA CYS A 70 8.39 -1.33 -7.11
C CYS A 70 8.79 -2.56 -7.93
N TYR A 71 9.22 -3.63 -7.27
CA TYR A 71 9.70 -4.86 -7.92
C TYR A 71 8.57 -5.79 -8.38
N ARG A 72 7.36 -5.65 -7.81
CA ARG A 72 6.14 -6.39 -8.20
C ARG A 72 6.32 -7.91 -8.36
N PRO A 73 6.68 -8.64 -7.29
CA PRO A 73 6.81 -10.11 -7.37
C PRO A 73 5.49 -10.83 -7.70
N PHE A 74 4.34 -10.16 -7.56
CA PHE A 74 3.02 -10.66 -7.98
C PHE A 74 2.35 -9.64 -8.92
N PRO A 75 2.16 -9.98 -10.21
CA PRO A 75 1.76 -9.00 -11.22
C PRO A 75 0.31 -8.50 -11.14
N ARG A 76 -0.62 -9.29 -10.56
CA ARG A 76 -2.06 -8.93 -10.51
C ARG A 76 -2.53 -8.44 -9.14
N GLU A 77 -1.99 -8.99 -8.05
CA GLU A 77 -2.50 -8.78 -6.68
C GLU A 77 -1.39 -8.35 -5.71
N GLY A 78 -0.23 -7.93 -6.23
CA GLY A 78 0.97 -7.64 -5.45
C GLY A 78 0.82 -6.53 -4.42
N ARG A 79 -0.15 -5.62 -4.59
CA ARG A 79 -0.42 -4.57 -3.61
C ARG A 79 -0.98 -5.12 -2.29
N GLN A 80 -1.95 -6.03 -2.33
CA GLN A 80 -2.51 -6.61 -1.11
C GLN A 80 -1.47 -7.47 -0.39
N VAL A 81 -0.67 -8.21 -1.17
CA VAL A 81 0.44 -9.02 -0.65
C VAL A 81 1.50 -8.12 0.00
N ALA A 82 1.87 -7.00 -0.63
CA ALA A 82 2.83 -6.04 -0.09
C ALA A 82 2.39 -5.48 1.26
N VAL A 83 1.13 -5.04 1.37
CA VAL A 83 0.57 -4.52 2.62
C VAL A 83 0.54 -5.60 3.70
N CYS A 84 0.11 -6.82 3.37
CA CYS A 84 0.10 -7.93 4.32
C CYS A 84 1.52 -8.30 4.78
N ALA A 85 2.50 -8.26 3.89
CA ALA A 85 3.90 -8.52 4.21
C ALA A 85 4.48 -7.47 5.17
N GLY A 86 4.26 -6.18 4.91
CA GLY A 86 4.67 -5.11 5.83
C GLY A 86 4.02 -5.24 7.21
N LEU A 87 2.72 -5.55 7.27
CA LEU A 87 2.01 -5.77 8.54
C LEU A 87 2.48 -7.01 9.29
N GLN A 88 2.80 -8.09 8.57
CA GLN A 88 3.33 -9.31 9.15
C GLN A 88 4.74 -9.07 9.71
N LEU A 89 5.60 -8.33 9.00
CA LEU A 89 6.92 -7.92 9.48
C LEU A 89 6.82 -7.15 10.80
N LEU A 90 5.92 -6.17 10.87
CA LEU A 90 5.65 -5.41 12.09
C LEU A 90 5.19 -6.33 13.23
N SER A 91 4.24 -7.23 12.95
CA SER A 91 3.68 -8.17 13.92
C SER A 91 4.74 -9.12 14.48
N LEU A 92 5.63 -9.64 13.61
CA LEU A 92 6.75 -10.50 14.01
C LEU A 92 7.76 -9.77 14.90
N ASN A 93 7.89 -8.45 14.72
CA ASN A 93 8.76 -7.61 15.53
C ASN A 93 8.03 -6.94 16.72
N GLY A 94 6.80 -7.37 17.04
CA GLY A 94 6.07 -6.95 18.23
C GLY A 94 5.29 -5.65 18.08
N TRP A 95 4.99 -5.24 16.85
CA TRP A 95 4.21 -4.04 16.55
C TRP A 95 2.89 -4.39 15.87
N GLN A 96 1.86 -3.62 16.18
CA GLN A 96 0.57 -3.70 15.53
C GLN A 96 0.22 -2.33 14.96
N ALA A 97 -0.07 -2.28 13.65
CA ALA A 97 -0.55 -1.07 13.01
C ALA A 97 -2.08 -0.97 13.14
N ASP A 98 -2.56 0.18 13.62
CA ASP A 98 -3.97 0.52 13.55
C ASP A 98 -4.30 1.22 12.23
N LEU A 99 -4.90 0.50 11.30
CA LEU A 99 -5.30 1.02 9.99
C LEU A 99 -6.74 1.57 9.95
N ASN A 100 -7.38 1.84 11.10
CA ASN A 100 -8.75 2.35 11.15
C ASN A 100 -8.83 3.90 11.05
N PRO A 101 -9.46 4.49 10.03
CA PRO A 101 -10.33 3.87 9.04
C PRO A 101 -9.58 3.30 7.83
N PRO A 102 -10.05 2.16 7.27
CA PRO A 102 -9.37 1.47 6.17
C PRO A 102 -9.29 2.32 4.89
N ALA A 103 -10.23 3.24 4.70
CA ALA A 103 -10.22 4.18 3.58
C ALA A 103 -8.98 5.10 3.62
N THR A 104 -8.59 5.59 4.80
CA THR A 104 -7.40 6.43 4.94
C THR A 104 -6.12 5.63 4.67
N ALA A 105 -6.05 4.39 5.15
CA ALA A 105 -4.91 3.52 4.86
C ALA A 105 -4.80 3.23 3.35
N ALA A 106 -5.92 2.99 2.66
CA ALA A 106 -5.94 2.78 1.21
C ALA A 106 -5.36 3.99 0.46
N VAL A 107 -5.79 5.22 0.80
CA VAL A 107 -5.28 6.46 0.17
C VAL A 107 -3.77 6.61 0.34
N VAL A 108 -3.24 6.33 1.54
CA VAL A 108 -1.79 6.40 1.80
C VAL A 108 -1.02 5.37 0.98
N ILE A 109 -1.54 4.14 0.90
CA ILE A 109 -0.94 3.07 0.10
C ILE A 109 -1.03 3.39 -1.40
N ASP A 110 -2.12 3.99 -1.86
CA ASP A 110 -2.30 4.48 -3.23
C ASP A 110 -1.29 5.56 -3.57
N ALA A 111 -1.16 6.58 -2.72
CA ALA A 111 -0.22 7.67 -2.93
C ALA A 111 1.23 7.17 -2.90
N LEU A 112 1.56 6.20 -2.04
CA LEU A 112 2.88 5.56 -2.01
C LEU A 112 3.14 4.76 -3.31
N ALA A 113 2.17 3.96 -3.76
CA ALA A 113 2.28 3.18 -4.99
C ALA A 113 2.36 4.06 -6.25
N ALA A 114 1.73 5.24 -6.23
CA ALA A 114 1.78 6.23 -7.29
C ALA A 114 3.04 7.12 -7.25
N GLY A 115 3.90 6.97 -6.22
CA GLY A 115 5.06 7.83 -6.00
C GLY A 115 4.71 9.29 -5.62
N GLN A 116 3.44 9.54 -5.25
CA GLN A 116 2.95 10.84 -4.81
C GLN A 116 3.23 11.11 -3.33
N LEU A 117 3.50 10.06 -2.56
CA LEU A 117 3.89 10.12 -1.16
C LEU A 117 5.25 9.47 -0.98
N THR A 118 6.16 10.15 -0.29
CA THR A 118 7.48 9.60 -0.02
C THR A 118 7.40 8.47 1.01
N ALA A 119 8.35 7.53 0.96
CA ALA A 119 8.45 6.48 1.96
C ALA A 119 8.64 7.05 3.39
N GLY A 120 9.31 8.21 3.52
CA GLY A 120 9.48 8.91 4.80
C GLY A 120 8.16 9.44 5.36
N ASP A 121 7.34 10.10 4.53
CA ASP A 121 6.04 10.63 4.96
C ASP A 121 5.05 9.51 5.30
N ALA A 122 5.06 8.43 4.51
CA ALA A 122 4.27 7.24 4.80
C ALA A 122 4.72 6.58 6.11
N ALA A 123 6.03 6.54 6.40
CA ALA A 123 6.56 6.02 7.66
C ALA A 123 6.17 6.91 8.84
N ALA A 124 6.25 8.24 8.71
CA ALA A 124 5.79 9.17 9.75
C ALA A 124 4.29 9.01 10.04
N TRP A 125 3.47 8.84 9.00
CA TRP A 125 2.05 8.54 9.14
C TRP A 125 1.81 7.21 9.87
N LEU A 126 2.56 6.16 9.50
CA LEU A 126 2.42 4.83 10.10
C LEU A 126 2.88 4.82 11.56
N ALA A 127 3.98 5.52 11.89
CA ALA A 127 4.54 5.61 13.23
C ALA A 127 3.50 6.07 14.26
N GLN A 128 2.71 7.10 13.92
CA GLN A 128 1.64 7.63 14.78
C GLN A 128 0.55 6.58 15.12
N ARG A 129 0.48 5.51 14.32
CA ARG A 129 -0.56 4.48 14.36
C ARG A 129 -0.02 3.12 14.81
N LEU A 130 1.26 3.05 15.18
CA LEU A 130 1.89 1.85 15.70
C LEU A 130 1.70 1.73 17.22
N ILE A 131 1.11 0.62 17.62
CA ILE A 131 0.90 0.22 19.00
C ILE A 131 1.79 -0.99 19.28
N PRO A 132 2.49 -1.07 20.43
CA PRO A 132 3.16 -2.29 20.83
C PRO A 132 2.15 -3.44 20.86
N ALA A 133 2.40 -4.49 20.08
CA ALA A 133 1.56 -5.67 20.12
C ALA A 133 1.76 -6.33 21.49
N PRO A 134 0.69 -6.66 22.23
CA PRO A 134 0.83 -7.53 23.40
C PRO A 134 1.49 -8.80 22.89
N ARG A 135 2.70 -9.11 23.38
CA ARG A 135 3.45 -10.30 22.97
C ARG A 135 2.48 -11.45 23.00
N ALA A 136 2.07 -11.93 21.83
CA ALA A 136 1.27 -13.13 21.75
C ALA A 136 2.14 -14.18 22.43
N HIS A 137 1.73 -14.58 23.64
CA HIS A 137 2.43 -15.62 24.37
C HIS A 137 2.64 -16.75 23.37
N ARG A 138 3.93 -17.01 23.11
CA ARG A 138 4.45 -18.19 22.45
C ARG A 138 3.47 -19.31 22.74
N ALA A 139 2.68 -19.70 21.74
CA ALA A 139 1.61 -20.68 21.95
C ALA A 139 2.26 -21.85 22.71
N PRO A 140 1.71 -22.29 23.86
CA PRO A 140 2.22 -23.47 24.52
C PRO A 140 2.27 -24.56 23.45
N ARG A 141 3.46 -25.13 23.24
CA ARG A 141 3.63 -26.26 22.33
C ARG A 141 2.48 -27.22 22.62
N LEU A 142 1.62 -27.45 21.63
CA LEU A 142 0.45 -28.31 21.74
C LEU A 142 0.91 -29.70 22.20
N ARG A 143 0.89 -29.91 23.51
CA ARG A 143 0.79 -31.24 24.08
C ARG A 143 -0.66 -31.65 23.82
N ARG A 144 -0.85 -32.62 22.93
CA ARG A 144 -2.11 -33.32 22.68
C ARG A 144 -2.87 -33.52 24.00
N ALA A 145 -3.97 -32.79 24.17
CA ALA A 145 -5.09 -33.18 25.02
C ALA A 145 -6.28 -32.30 24.62
N GLY A 146 -7.35 -32.94 24.13
CA GLY A 146 -8.52 -32.25 23.60
C GLY A 146 -9.20 -31.39 24.64
N ARG A 147 -9.52 -30.15 24.25
CA ARG A 147 -10.78 -29.46 24.56
C ARG A 147 -10.79 -28.11 23.85
N THR A 148 -11.83 -27.88 23.06
CA THR A 148 -12.23 -26.55 22.57
C THR A 148 -12.54 -25.64 23.76
N PRO A 149 -12.24 -24.34 23.63
CA PRO A 149 -13.36 -23.41 23.46
C PRO A 149 -13.15 -22.38 22.35
N ALA A 150 -14.28 -22.04 21.73
CA ALA A 150 -14.44 -20.93 20.82
C ALA A 150 -14.27 -19.60 21.58
N ALA A 151 -13.37 -18.75 21.09
CA ALA A 151 -13.37 -17.32 21.41
C ALA A 151 -12.93 -16.55 20.16
N ALA A 152 -13.78 -15.60 19.79
CA ALA A 152 -13.77 -14.86 18.54
C ALA A 152 -12.45 -14.11 18.29
N ARG A 153 -11.58 -14.71 17.47
CA ARG A 153 -10.55 -13.96 16.73
C ARG A 153 -11.21 -13.43 15.47
N ARG A 154 -11.45 -12.13 15.39
CA ARG A 154 -11.75 -11.46 14.12
C ARG A 154 -10.61 -11.79 13.15
N PRO A 155 -10.86 -12.54 12.06
CA PRO A 155 -9.80 -12.95 11.17
C PRO A 155 -9.31 -11.74 10.38
N ILE A 156 -7.99 -11.68 10.14
CA ILE A 156 -7.30 -10.76 9.24
C ILE A 156 -7.99 -10.65 7.86
N LYS A 157 -8.77 -11.68 7.49
CA LYS A 157 -9.69 -11.68 6.35
C LYS A 157 -10.60 -10.45 6.29
N ALA A 158 -11.05 -9.88 7.41
CA ALA A 158 -11.91 -8.70 7.41
C ALA A 158 -11.19 -7.42 6.97
N VAL A 159 -9.89 -7.28 7.26
CA VAL A 159 -9.10 -6.09 6.87
C VAL A 159 -8.67 -6.21 5.41
N ALA A 160 -8.24 -7.41 4.98
CA ALA A 160 -7.94 -7.69 3.59
C ALA A 160 -9.17 -7.53 2.68
N ALA A 161 -10.33 -8.05 3.12
CA ALA A 161 -11.59 -7.87 2.41
C ALA A 161 -12.07 -6.40 2.41
N ALA A 162 -11.90 -5.65 3.51
CA ALA A 162 -12.26 -4.24 3.55
C ALA A 162 -11.39 -3.38 2.61
N LEU A 163 -10.08 -3.65 2.53
CA LEU A 163 -9.18 -2.99 1.56
C LEU A 163 -9.48 -3.41 0.12
N ALA A 164 -9.81 -4.68 -0.13
CA ALA A 164 -10.25 -5.15 -1.45
C ALA A 164 -11.58 -4.48 -1.87
N THR A 165 -12.52 -4.29 -0.94
CA THR A 165 -13.81 -3.66 -1.22
C THR A 165 -13.66 -2.15 -1.45
N ALA A 166 -12.77 -1.48 -0.70
CA ALA A 166 -12.48 -0.05 -0.89
C ALA A 166 -11.77 0.24 -2.23
N MET A 167 -10.85 -0.63 -2.67
CA MET A 167 -10.12 -0.45 -3.92
C MET A 167 -10.90 -0.82 -5.19
N VAL A 168 -11.93 -1.67 -5.10
CA VAL A 168 -12.85 -1.91 -6.24
C VAL A 168 -13.85 -0.75 -6.41
N GLY A 169 -14.15 0.00 -5.34
CA GLY A 169 -15.13 1.11 -5.38
C GLY A 169 -14.61 2.45 -5.92
N ALA A 170 -13.29 2.67 -5.98
CA ALA A 170 -12.73 3.97 -6.39
C ALA A 170 -12.56 4.13 -7.92
N GLY A 171 -12.75 3.06 -8.70
CA GLY A 171 -12.57 3.07 -10.16
C GLY A 171 -13.78 3.57 -10.98
N ALA A 172 -14.92 3.89 -10.37
CA ALA A 172 -16.18 4.11 -11.08
C ALA A 172 -16.74 5.55 -11.06
N LEU A 173 -15.99 6.56 -10.60
CA LEU A 173 -16.52 7.92 -10.40
C LEU A 173 -15.81 9.07 -11.14
N LEU A 174 -14.99 8.81 -12.16
CA LEU A 174 -14.30 9.87 -12.93
C LEU A 174 -14.61 9.91 -14.43
N ALA A 175 -15.82 9.49 -14.84
CA ALA A 175 -16.22 9.54 -16.26
C ALA A 175 -17.61 10.13 -16.51
N THR A 176 -17.97 11.25 -15.86
CA THR A 176 -19.14 12.06 -16.27
C THR A 176 -19.03 13.47 -15.73
N ALA A 177 -18.26 14.33 -16.38
CA ALA A 177 -18.47 15.79 -16.42
C ALA A 177 -17.41 16.46 -17.29
N CYS A 178 -17.62 16.49 -18.60
CA CYS A 178 -17.11 17.54 -19.50
C CYS A 178 -17.80 17.39 -20.87
N SER A 179 -19.11 17.60 -20.91
CA SER A 179 -19.81 17.77 -22.18
C SER A 179 -21.01 18.66 -21.97
N THR A 180 -20.80 19.98 -21.99
CA THR A 180 -21.80 20.94 -22.48
C THR A 180 -21.07 22.23 -22.87
N ALA A 181 -20.72 22.34 -24.16
CA ALA A 181 -20.41 23.61 -24.78
C ALA A 181 -21.72 24.36 -25.05
N PRO A 182 -21.85 25.65 -24.73
CA PRO A 182 -22.86 26.48 -25.36
C PRO A 182 -22.27 27.09 -26.63
N ASP A 183 -22.85 26.63 -27.73
CA ASP A 183 -22.95 27.27 -29.03
C ASP A 183 -23.38 28.74 -28.89
N MET A 184 -22.58 29.65 -29.44
CA MET A 184 -23.00 31.01 -29.80
C MET A 184 -22.12 31.53 -30.94
N SER A 185 -22.50 31.15 -32.16
CA SER A 185 -22.35 32.02 -33.33
C SER A 185 -23.12 33.33 -33.10
N PRO A 186 -22.63 34.50 -33.58
CA PRO A 186 -23.05 34.90 -34.92
C PRO A 186 -22.06 35.74 -35.75
N ALA A 187 -22.25 35.61 -37.06
CA ALA A 187 -22.24 36.67 -38.08
C ALA A 187 -20.94 37.44 -38.37
N THR A 188 -20.29 37.04 -39.48
CA THR A 188 -19.66 37.97 -40.42
C THR A 188 -20.73 38.83 -41.12
N PRO A 189 -20.44 40.10 -41.45
CA PRO A 189 -20.17 40.38 -42.86
C PRO A 189 -19.17 41.53 -43.14
N HIS A 190 -18.54 41.40 -44.32
CA HIS A 190 -18.14 42.42 -45.30
C HIS A 190 -17.17 43.60 -44.97
N HIS A 191 -16.04 43.57 -45.70
CA HIS A 191 -15.15 44.64 -46.21
C HIS A 191 -15.91 45.87 -46.78
N PRO A 192 -15.32 47.10 -47.01
CA PRO A 192 -13.90 47.46 -47.20
C PRO A 192 -13.40 48.79 -46.55
N ALA A 193 -12.09 49.09 -46.74
CA ALA A 193 -11.37 50.37 -46.48
C ALA A 193 -11.90 51.56 -47.34
N PRO A 194 -11.34 52.82 -47.37
CA PRO A 194 -10.12 53.38 -46.73
C PRO A 194 -10.26 54.85 -46.21
N THR A 195 -9.11 55.46 -45.88
CA THR A 195 -8.72 56.90 -46.05
C THR A 195 -8.68 57.81 -44.80
N SER A 196 -7.51 58.48 -44.66
CA SER A 196 -7.29 59.83 -44.10
C SER A 196 -7.53 60.03 -42.59
N GLN A 197 -6.79 60.83 -41.82
CA GLN A 197 -5.73 61.82 -42.04
C GLN A 197 -5.25 62.22 -40.61
N VAL A 198 -3.96 62.56 -40.45
CA VAL A 198 -3.42 63.81 -39.85
C VAL A 198 -3.91 64.10 -38.40
N ILE A 199 -3.08 64.30 -37.38
CA ILE A 199 -2.39 65.57 -37.06
C ILE A 199 -1.48 65.35 -35.84
N ALA A 200 -0.27 65.89 -35.95
CA ALA A 200 0.76 66.05 -34.92
C ALA A 200 0.35 66.90 -33.71
N ARG A 201 1.04 66.68 -32.58
CA ARG A 201 1.42 67.62 -31.50
C ARG A 201 1.82 66.76 -30.29
N LYS A 202 2.89 66.99 -29.54
CA LYS A 202 3.96 67.99 -29.51
C LYS A 202 5.05 67.41 -28.62
#